data_AF-H0YNR6-F1
#
_entry.id   AF-H0YNR6-F1
#
_cell.length_a   1.000
_cell.length_b   1.000
_cell.length_c   1.000
_cell.angle_alpha   90.00
_cell.angle_beta   90.00
_cell.angle_gamma   90.00
#
_symmetry.space_group_name_H-M   'P 1'
#
loop_
_entity.id
_entity.type
_entity.pdbx_description
1 polymer ?
#
loop_
_entity_poly.entity_id
_entity_poly.type
_entity_poly.pdbx_seq_one_letter_code
_entity_poly.pdbx_strand_id
1 'polypeptide(L)'
;MLSSFNEWFWQDRFWLPPNVTWTELEDRDGRVYPHPQDLLAALPLALVLLAMRLAFERFIGLPLSRWLGVRDQTRRQVKPNATLEKHFLTEGHRPKEPQLSLLAAQCGLTLQQTQRWFRRRRNQDRPQLTKKFCEASWRFLFYLSSFVGGLSVLYHESWLWAPVMCWDRYPNQTLKPSLYWWYLLELGFYLS
;
A
#
# COMPACT_ATOMS: atom_id res chain seq x y z
N MET A 1 -5.01 16.71 -25.57
CA MET A 1 -4.59 17.09 -24.21
C MET A 1 -3.81 15.97 -23.54
N LEU A 2 -4.37 14.77 -23.38
CA LEU A 2 -3.64 13.61 -22.82
C LEU A 2 -2.42 13.18 -23.66
N SER A 3 -2.53 13.17 -24.99
CA SER A 3 -1.40 12.86 -25.89
C SER A 3 -0.26 13.87 -25.75
N SER A 4 -0.58 15.16 -25.78
CA SER A 4 0.39 16.26 -25.61
C SER A 4 1.08 16.24 -24.25
N PHE A 5 0.35 15.88 -23.18
CA PHE A 5 0.95 15.68 -21.86
C PHE A 5 1.85 14.46 -21.83
N ASN A 6 1.45 13.35 -22.45
CA ASN A 6 2.24 12.13 -22.54
C ASN A 6 3.57 12.35 -23.29
N GLU A 7 3.53 13.04 -24.43
CA GLU A 7 4.73 13.42 -25.20
C GLU A 7 5.65 14.35 -24.41
N TRP A 8 5.08 15.31 -23.66
CA TRP A 8 5.85 16.21 -22.81
C TRP A 8 6.48 15.48 -21.61
N PHE A 9 5.73 14.58 -20.96
CA PHE A 9 6.19 13.83 -19.79
C PHE A 9 7.29 12.83 -20.14
N TRP A 10 7.20 12.17 -21.29
CA TRP A 10 8.20 11.18 -21.76
C TRP A 10 9.31 11.79 -22.61
N GLN A 11 9.59 13.10 -22.52
CA GLN A 11 10.75 13.68 -23.22
C GLN A 11 12.06 13.05 -22.73
N ASP A 12 12.93 12.65 -23.67
CA ASP A 12 14.23 12.01 -23.40
C ASP A 12 15.06 12.77 -22.35
N ARG A 13 15.04 14.11 -22.43
CA ARG A 13 15.81 15.02 -21.57
C ARG A 13 15.54 14.88 -20.06
N PHE A 14 14.33 14.43 -19.68
CA PHE A 14 13.99 14.27 -18.25
C PHE A 14 14.45 12.94 -17.67
N TRP A 15 14.56 11.90 -18.50
CA TRP A 15 14.74 10.51 -18.05
C TRP A 15 16.09 9.91 -18.44
N LEU A 16 16.67 10.36 -19.55
CA LEU A 16 17.88 9.80 -20.15
C LEU A 16 19.09 10.74 -19.99
N PRO A 17 20.31 10.18 -19.96
CA PRO A 17 21.54 10.98 -20.01
C PRO A 17 21.65 11.78 -21.31
N PRO A 18 22.50 12.82 -21.35
CA PRO A 18 22.69 13.63 -22.55
C PRO A 18 23.14 12.77 -23.74
N ASN A 19 22.61 13.07 -24.93
CA ASN A 19 22.87 12.39 -26.20
C ASN A 19 22.31 10.96 -26.33
N VAL A 20 21.30 10.60 -25.53
CA VAL A 20 20.60 9.31 -25.64
C VAL A 20 19.12 9.55 -25.81
N THR A 21 18.49 8.79 -26.71
CA THR A 21 17.06 8.91 -27.03
C THR A 21 16.35 7.58 -26.84
N TRP A 22 15.03 7.60 -26.60
CA TRP A 22 14.23 6.38 -26.45
C TRP A 22 14.31 5.46 -27.67
N THR A 23 14.55 6.01 -28.87
CA THR A 23 14.69 5.22 -30.11
C THR A 23 15.97 4.38 -30.17
N GLU A 24 16.98 4.74 -29.37
CA GLU A 24 18.21 3.94 -29.20
C GLU A 24 18.01 2.78 -28.20
N LEU A 25 16.98 2.90 -27.34
CA LEU A 25 16.58 1.93 -26.32
C LEU A 25 15.38 1.07 -26.76
N GLU A 26 15.13 0.97 -28.06
CA GLU A 26 14.14 0.04 -28.60
C GLU A 26 14.72 -1.38 -28.67
N ASP A 27 13.84 -2.38 -28.50
CA ASP A 27 14.21 -3.79 -28.61
C ASP A 27 14.79 -4.11 -29.99
N ARG A 28 16.08 -4.49 -30.04
CA ARG A 28 16.81 -4.82 -31.27
C ARG A 28 17.72 -6.02 -31.04
N ASP A 29 17.91 -6.84 -32.08
CA ASP A 29 18.86 -7.96 -32.09
C ASP A 29 18.71 -8.94 -30.90
N GLY A 30 17.47 -9.21 -30.49
CA GLY A 30 17.15 -10.11 -29.37
C GLY A 30 17.46 -9.54 -27.98
N ARG A 31 17.81 -8.26 -27.89
CA ARG A 31 17.98 -7.53 -26.63
C ARG A 31 16.68 -6.80 -26.28
N VAL A 32 16.24 -6.97 -25.04
CA VAL A 32 15.06 -6.29 -24.49
C VAL A 32 15.54 -5.14 -23.62
N TYR A 33 14.95 -3.96 -23.79
CA TYR A 33 15.22 -2.75 -23.00
C TYR A 33 14.00 -2.37 -22.15
N PRO A 34 14.20 -1.66 -21.02
CA PRO A 34 13.10 -1.27 -20.15
C PRO A 34 12.27 -0.16 -20.79
N HIS A 35 10.99 -0.41 -21.05
CA HIS A 35 10.09 0.58 -21.61
C HIS A 35 9.32 1.29 -20.51
N PRO A 36 9.10 2.60 -20.60
CA PRO A 36 8.34 3.35 -19.60
C PRO A 36 6.90 2.86 -19.41
N GLN A 37 6.31 2.32 -20.48
CA GLN A 37 4.95 1.77 -20.48
C GLN A 37 4.84 0.48 -19.65
N ASP A 38 5.96 -0.23 -19.43
CA ASP A 38 5.97 -1.44 -18.62
C ASP A 38 5.56 -1.18 -17.17
N LEU A 39 5.74 0.04 -16.67
CA LEU A 39 5.26 0.45 -15.34
C LEU A 39 3.74 0.29 -15.21
N LEU A 40 2.99 0.38 -16.31
CA LEU A 40 1.55 0.15 -16.30
C LEU A 40 1.21 -1.32 -16.04
N ALA A 41 2.12 -2.26 -16.34
CA ALA A 41 1.94 -3.67 -15.99
C ALA A 41 2.00 -3.92 -14.47
N ALA A 42 2.52 -2.97 -13.68
CA ALA A 42 2.43 -3.03 -12.22
C ALA A 42 0.98 -2.86 -11.71
N LEU A 43 0.09 -2.20 -12.47
CA LEU A 43 -1.31 -1.99 -12.07
C LEU A 43 -2.13 -3.30 -11.99
N PRO A 44 -2.19 -4.15 -13.04
CA PRO A 44 -2.87 -5.44 -12.93
C PRO A 44 -2.22 -6.31 -11.86
N LEU A 45 -0.89 -6.24 -11.71
CA LEU A 45 -0.19 -6.99 -10.67
C LEU A 45 -0.55 -6.51 -9.26
N ALA A 46 -0.72 -5.20 -9.05
CA ALA A 46 -1.20 -4.62 -7.80
C ALA A 46 -2.62 -5.11 -7.45
N LEU A 47 -3.52 -5.21 -8.43
CA LEU A 47 -4.86 -5.77 -8.21
C LEU A 47 -4.81 -7.24 -7.79
N VAL A 48 -3.92 -8.03 -8.40
CA VAL A 48 -3.70 -9.43 -8.02
C VAL A 48 -3.12 -9.53 -6.61
N LEU A 49 -2.13 -8.70 -6.27
CA LEU A 49 -1.53 -8.62 -4.93
C LEU A 49 -2.56 -8.20 -3.87
N LEU A 50 -3.46 -7.27 -4.21
CA LEU A 50 -4.56 -6.86 -3.33
C LEU A 50 -5.53 -8.03 -3.09
N ALA A 51 -5.90 -8.76 -4.13
CA ALA A 51 -6.74 -9.96 -3.99
C ALA A 51 -6.05 -11.03 -3.13
N MET A 52 -4.75 -11.27 -3.35
CA MET A 52 -3.95 -12.19 -2.53
C MET A 52 -3.87 -11.75 -1.07
N ARG A 53 -3.70 -10.45 -0.81
CA ARG A 53 -3.70 -9.88 0.54
C ARG A 53 -5.03 -10.14 1.25
N LEU A 54 -6.15 -9.89 0.57
CA LEU A 54 -7.49 -10.13 1.12
C LEU A 54 -7.73 -11.62 1.41
N ALA A 55 -7.29 -12.50 0.50
CA ALA A 55 -7.34 -13.94 0.69
C ALA A 55 -6.46 -14.38 1.87
N PHE A 56 -5.23 -13.88 1.95
CA PHE A 56 -4.30 -14.19 3.04
C PHE A 56 -4.88 -13.78 4.39
N GLU A 57 -5.40 -12.55 4.52
CA GLU A 57 -6.03 -12.08 5.75
C GLU A 57 -7.16 -13.03 6.18
N ARG A 58 -8.03 -13.42 5.22
CA ARG A 58 -9.20 -14.27 5.51
C ARG A 58 -8.84 -15.71 5.87
N PHE A 59 -7.94 -16.33 5.11
CA PHE A 59 -7.67 -17.77 5.18
C PHE A 59 -6.47 -18.15 6.04
N ILE A 60 -5.50 -17.25 6.23
CA ILE A 60 -4.25 -17.53 6.95
C ILE A 60 -4.11 -16.60 8.16
N GLY A 61 -4.22 -15.28 7.94
CA GLY A 61 -4.03 -14.27 8.98
C GLY A 61 -4.98 -14.44 10.17
N LEU A 62 -6.28 -14.56 9.89
CA LEU A 62 -7.29 -14.76 10.93
C LEU A 62 -7.10 -16.06 11.74
N PRO A 63 -6.99 -17.26 11.14
CA PRO A 63 -6.77 -18.47 11.91
C PRO A 63 -5.43 -18.46 12.65
N LEU A 64 -4.36 -17.96 12.03
CA LEU A 64 -3.05 -17.84 12.68
C LEU A 64 -3.12 -16.91 13.90
N SER A 65 -3.83 -15.79 13.79
CA SER A 65 -4.02 -14.86 14.91
C SER A 65 -4.75 -15.51 16.09
N ARG A 66 -5.76 -16.35 15.81
CA ARG A 66 -6.52 -17.09 16.83
C ARG A 66 -5.66 -18.17 17.48
N TRP A 67 -4.88 -18.88 16.68
CA TRP A 67 -3.96 -19.92 17.14
C TRP A 67 -2.88 -19.36 18.07
N LEU A 68 -2.31 -18.19 17.72
CA LEU A 68 -1.35 -17.46 18.56
C LEU A 68 -1.99 -16.73 19.76
N GLY A 69 -3.31 -16.84 19.93
CA GLY A 69 -4.01 -16.24 21.07
C GLY A 69 -4.14 -14.71 21.00
N VAL A 70 -4.04 -14.11 19.81
CA VAL A 70 -4.30 -12.68 19.61
C VAL A 70 -5.78 -12.42 19.86
N ARG A 71 -6.08 -11.79 21.00
CA ARG A 71 -7.45 -11.47 21.41
C ARG A 71 -7.74 -10.00 21.16
N ASP A 72 -8.83 -9.75 20.45
CA ASP A 72 -9.38 -8.41 20.38
C ASP A 72 -9.98 -8.02 21.72
N GLN A 73 -9.69 -6.79 22.15
CA GLN A 73 -10.40 -6.22 23.29
C GLN A 73 -11.88 -6.12 22.93
N THR A 74 -12.75 -6.73 23.75
CA THR A 74 -14.20 -6.65 23.58
C THR A 74 -14.64 -5.20 23.75
N ARG A 75 -14.84 -4.49 22.64
CA ARG A 75 -15.30 -3.09 22.66
C ARG A 75 -16.81 -3.08 22.68
N ARG A 76 -17.39 -2.54 23.75
CA ARG A 76 -18.83 -2.39 23.87
C ARG A 76 -19.35 -1.48 22.76
N GLN A 77 -20.29 -1.99 21.98
CA GLN A 77 -20.91 -1.16 20.97
C GLN A 77 -21.68 0.00 21.60
N VAL A 78 -21.61 1.14 20.94
CA VAL A 78 -22.32 2.35 21.33
C VAL A 78 -23.81 2.16 21.06
N LYS A 79 -24.67 2.71 21.93
CA LYS A 79 -26.11 2.69 21.70
C LYS A 79 -26.42 3.56 20.48
N PRO A 80 -27.23 3.09 19.52
CA PRO A 80 -27.55 3.87 18.33
C PRO A 80 -28.29 5.15 18.74
N ASN A 81 -27.74 6.29 18.34
CA ASN A 81 -28.38 7.60 18.51
C ASN A 81 -28.09 8.43 17.26
N ALA A 82 -29.11 8.64 16.42
CA ALA A 82 -28.96 9.24 15.09
C ALA A 82 -28.46 10.69 15.14
N THR A 83 -28.84 11.46 16.15
CA THR A 83 -28.41 12.86 16.32
C THR A 83 -26.93 12.96 16.69
N LEU A 84 -26.46 12.13 17.63
CA LEU A 84 -25.04 12.08 18.01
C LEU A 84 -24.17 11.52 16.88
N GLU A 85 -24.64 10.53 16.14
CA GLU A 85 -23.93 9.96 14.98
C GLU A 85 -23.82 10.99 13.85
N LYS A 86 -24.91 11.72 13.56
CA LYS A 86 -24.88 12.81 12.57
C LYS A 86 -23.83 13.85 12.93
N HIS A 87 -23.84 14.36 14.16
CA HIS A 87 -22.84 15.32 14.62
C HIS A 87 -21.42 14.74 14.56
N PHE A 88 -21.24 13.46 14.92
CA PHE A 88 -19.92 12.80 14.87
C PHE A 88 -19.34 12.81 13.44
N LEU A 89 -20.16 12.54 12.43
CA LEU A 89 -19.75 12.47 11.03
C LEU A 89 -19.59 13.84 10.36
N THR A 90 -20.36 14.87 10.78
CA THR A 90 -20.36 16.19 10.12
C THR A 90 -19.55 17.27 10.83
N GLU A 91 -19.63 17.35 12.15
CA GLU A 91 -19.09 18.47 12.93
C GLU A 91 -17.80 18.10 13.71
N GLY A 92 -17.64 16.82 14.04
CA GLY A 92 -16.38 16.26 14.51
C GLY A 92 -16.47 15.35 15.74
N HIS A 93 -15.34 14.72 16.03
CA HIS A 93 -15.26 13.61 17.00
C HIS A 93 -15.10 14.05 18.47
N ARG A 94 -14.84 15.34 18.73
CA ARG A 94 -14.55 15.91 20.05
C ARG A 94 -15.31 17.24 20.26
N PRO A 95 -16.63 17.18 20.52
CA PRO A 95 -17.40 18.39 20.80
C PRO A 95 -16.88 19.15 22.03
N LYS A 96 -16.94 20.48 21.99
CA LYS A 96 -16.63 21.34 23.15
C LYS A 96 -17.78 21.30 24.17
N GLU A 97 -17.52 21.66 25.42
CA GLU A 97 -18.52 21.64 26.51
C GLU A 97 -19.88 22.29 26.18
N PRO A 98 -19.97 23.49 25.56
CA PRO A 98 -21.27 24.10 25.24
C PRO A 98 -22.05 23.33 24.17
N GLN A 99 -21.38 22.66 23.25
CA GLN A 99 -22.03 21.81 22.24
C GLN A 99 -22.50 20.50 22.86
N LEU A 100 -21.71 19.96 23.80
CA LEU A 100 -22.04 18.74 24.54
C LEU A 100 -23.32 18.88 25.36
N SER A 101 -23.55 20.02 26.02
CA SER A 101 -24.78 20.28 26.77
C SER A 101 -26.00 20.40 25.85
N LEU A 102 -25.86 21.07 24.71
CA LEU A 102 -26.91 21.18 23.71
C LEU A 102 -27.28 19.81 23.12
N LEU A 103 -26.30 19.00 22.76
CA LEU A 103 -26.51 17.63 22.26
C LEU A 103 -27.13 16.72 23.33
N ALA A 104 -26.70 16.85 24.59
CA ALA A 104 -27.29 16.12 25.71
C ALA A 104 -28.79 16.45 25.86
N ALA A 105 -29.15 17.73 25.81
CA ALA A 105 -30.54 18.19 25.87
C ALA A 105 -31.38 17.67 24.69
N GLN A 106 -30.87 17.77 23.45
CA GLN A 106 -31.55 17.27 22.26
C GLN A 106 -31.82 15.76 22.28
N CYS A 107 -30.94 15.00 22.92
CA CYS A 107 -31.04 13.54 22.96
C CYS A 107 -31.76 13.00 24.22
N GLY A 108 -32.16 13.88 25.14
CA GLY A 108 -32.65 13.47 26.46
C GLY A 108 -31.61 12.68 27.28
N LEU A 109 -30.31 12.93 27.05
CA LEU A 109 -29.20 12.26 27.72
C LEU A 109 -28.55 13.19 28.74
N THR A 110 -27.85 12.61 29.73
CA THR A 110 -27.00 13.41 30.61
C THR A 110 -25.68 13.77 29.93
N LEU A 111 -25.07 14.88 30.33
CA LEU A 111 -23.76 15.30 29.79
C LEU A 111 -22.70 14.19 29.90
N GLN A 112 -22.69 13.46 31.03
CA GLN A 112 -21.81 12.30 31.21
C GLN A 112 -22.11 11.15 30.25
N GLN A 113 -23.39 10.87 29.96
CA GLN A 113 -23.78 9.84 28.99
C GLN A 113 -23.35 10.22 27.57
N THR A 114 -23.54 11.48 27.18
CA THR A 114 -23.09 12.01 25.88
C THR A 114 -21.56 11.96 25.76
N GLN A 115 -20.81 12.39 26.78
CA GLN A 115 -19.35 12.26 26.80
C GLN A 115 -18.88 10.80 26.70
N ARG A 116 -19.52 9.87 27.44
CA ARG A 116 -19.23 8.43 27.38
C ARG A 116 -19.53 7.86 26.00
N TRP A 117 -20.61 8.29 25.37
CA TRP A 117 -20.98 7.92 23.99
C TRP A 117 -19.86 8.31 23.01
N PHE A 118 -19.41 9.58 23.02
CA PHE A 118 -18.32 10.04 22.14
C PHE A 118 -16.98 9.36 22.41
N ARG A 119 -16.66 9.05 23.68
CA ARG A 119 -15.45 8.26 24.01
C ARG A 119 -15.52 6.84 23.44
N ARG A 120 -16.67 6.17 23.62
CA ARG A 120 -16.86 4.80 23.12
C ARG A 120 -16.91 4.73 21.60
N ARG A 121 -17.57 5.70 20.94
CA ARG A 121 -17.67 5.78 19.47
C ARG A 121 -16.30 5.91 18.81
N ARG A 122 -15.43 6.78 19.36
CA ARG A 122 -14.02 6.88 18.93
C ARG A 122 -13.22 5.61 19.16
N ASN A 123 -13.50 4.90 20.26
CA ASN A 123 -12.85 3.62 20.52
C ASN A 123 -13.36 2.51 19.59
N GLN A 124 -14.58 2.57 19.06
CA GLN A 124 -15.06 1.61 18.05
C GLN A 124 -14.29 1.71 16.74
N ASP A 125 -13.97 2.92 16.26
CA ASP A 125 -13.25 3.13 14.99
C ASP A 125 -11.78 2.69 15.01
N ARG A 126 -11.19 2.47 16.20
CA ARG A 126 -9.80 2.05 16.26
C ARG A 126 -9.64 0.67 15.58
N PRO A 127 -8.56 0.42 14.83
CA PRO A 127 -8.32 -0.92 14.31
C PRO A 127 -8.21 -1.94 15.46
N GLN A 128 -8.74 -3.14 15.19
CA GLN A 128 -8.63 -4.30 16.08
C GLN A 128 -7.20 -4.85 16.08
N LEU A 129 -6.81 -5.55 17.14
CA LEU A 129 -5.46 -6.10 17.27
C LEU A 129 -5.26 -7.21 16.24
N THR A 130 -6.28 -8.04 16.04
CA THR A 130 -6.28 -9.08 15.00
C THR A 130 -6.07 -8.50 13.61
N LYS A 131 -6.73 -7.37 13.28
CA LYS A 131 -6.52 -6.69 11.99
C LYS A 131 -5.07 -6.22 11.82
N LYS A 132 -4.51 -5.56 12.84
CA LYS A 132 -3.09 -5.14 12.83
C LYS A 132 -2.13 -6.32 12.68
N PHE A 133 -2.41 -7.42 13.37
CA PHE A 133 -1.64 -8.65 13.26
C PHE A 133 -1.66 -9.19 11.83
N CYS A 134 -2.84 -9.28 11.20
CA CYS A 134 -2.97 -9.76 9.83
C CYS A 134 -2.25 -8.86 8.83
N GLU A 135 -2.36 -7.53 8.98
CA GLU A 135 -1.61 -6.59 8.14
C GLU A 135 -0.10 -6.71 8.32
N ALA A 136 0.36 -6.88 9.56
CA ALA A 136 1.79 -7.04 9.86
C ALA A 136 2.33 -8.38 9.34
N SER A 137 1.58 -9.47 9.49
CA SER A 137 2.00 -10.79 9.01
C SER A 137 2.02 -10.89 7.48
N TRP A 138 1.07 -10.26 6.79
CA TRP A 138 1.12 -10.12 5.33
C TRP A 138 2.36 -9.37 4.87
N ARG A 139 2.63 -8.19 5.46
CA ARG A 139 3.84 -7.40 5.15
C ARG A 139 5.11 -8.20 5.43
N PHE A 140 5.18 -8.87 6.57
CA PHE A 140 6.31 -9.70 6.94
C PHE A 140 6.54 -10.81 5.91
N LEU A 141 5.50 -11.55 5.54
CA LEU A 141 5.59 -12.62 4.54
C LEU A 141 6.06 -12.07 3.20
N PHE A 142 5.44 -10.99 2.71
CA PHE A 142 5.81 -10.39 1.44
C PHE A 142 7.26 -9.90 1.43
N TYR A 143 7.68 -9.12 2.43
CA TYR A 143 9.04 -8.59 2.47
C TYR A 143 10.08 -9.71 2.63
N LEU A 144 9.78 -10.75 3.41
CA LEU A 144 10.65 -11.91 3.52
C LEU A 144 10.78 -12.62 2.17
N SER A 145 9.67 -12.85 1.46
CA SER A 145 9.68 -13.44 0.13
C SER A 145 10.41 -12.56 -0.89
N SER A 146 10.20 -11.24 -0.87
CA SER A 146 10.90 -10.29 -1.76
C SER A 146 12.40 -10.27 -1.48
N PHE A 147 12.80 -10.34 -0.21
CA PHE A 147 14.21 -10.40 0.17
C PHE A 147 14.88 -11.67 -0.33
N VAL A 148 14.28 -12.84 -0.09
CA VAL A 148 14.83 -14.14 -0.55
C VAL A 148 14.82 -14.22 -2.08
N GLY A 149 13.74 -13.77 -2.72
CA GLY A 149 13.62 -13.75 -4.18
C GLY A 149 14.63 -12.79 -4.81
N GLY A 150 14.74 -11.57 -4.29
CA GLY A 150 15.70 -10.57 -4.73
C GLY A 150 17.14 -11.04 -4.57
N LEU A 151 17.48 -11.65 -3.42
CA LEU A 151 18.80 -12.26 -3.23
C LEU A 151 19.06 -13.36 -4.27
N SER A 152 18.07 -14.20 -4.56
CA SER A 152 18.21 -15.30 -5.54
C SER A 152 18.37 -14.78 -6.97
N VAL A 153 17.61 -13.75 -7.37
CA VAL A 153 17.70 -13.12 -8.70
C VAL A 153 19.03 -12.39 -8.85
N LEU A 154 19.46 -11.65 -7.83
CA LEU A 154 20.69 -10.86 -7.86
C LEU A 154 21.96 -11.68 -7.65
N TYR A 155 21.88 -12.88 -7.07
CA TYR A 155 23.06 -13.71 -6.77
C TYR A 155 23.91 -14.00 -8.02
N HIS A 156 23.23 -14.20 -9.15
CA HIS A 156 23.85 -14.46 -10.45
C HIS A 156 24.36 -13.21 -11.16
N GLU A 157 24.09 -12.02 -10.62
CA GLU A 157 24.50 -10.76 -11.21
C GLU A 157 25.88 -10.32 -10.72
N SER A 158 26.77 -10.00 -11.66
CA SER A 158 28.15 -9.60 -11.35
C SER A 158 28.21 -8.32 -10.51
N TRP A 159 27.25 -7.43 -10.68
CA TRP A 159 27.18 -6.16 -9.97
C TRP A 159 26.76 -6.28 -8.50
N LEU A 160 26.19 -7.40 -8.07
CA LEU A 160 25.96 -7.67 -6.64
C LEU A 160 27.31 -7.76 -5.89
N TRP A 161 28.31 -8.34 -6.55
CA TRP A 161 29.64 -8.58 -5.98
C TRP A 161 30.62 -7.44 -6.26
N ALA A 162 30.50 -6.82 -7.44
CA ALA A 162 31.34 -5.70 -7.87
C ALA A 162 30.47 -4.54 -8.34
N PRO A 163 30.14 -3.56 -7.46
CA PRO A 163 29.20 -2.47 -7.77
C PRO A 163 29.59 -1.62 -8.99
N VAL A 164 30.87 -1.60 -9.36
CA VAL A 164 31.36 -0.92 -10.57
C VAL A 164 30.74 -1.50 -11.85
N MET A 165 30.42 -2.80 -11.86
CA MET A 165 29.79 -3.47 -12.99
C MET A 165 28.35 -3.00 -13.23
N CYS A 166 27.69 -2.32 -12.27
CA CYS A 166 26.40 -1.67 -12.50
C CYS A 166 26.45 -0.66 -13.64
N TRP A 167 27.61 -0.04 -13.88
CA TRP A 167 27.80 0.99 -14.88
C TRP A 167 28.34 0.45 -16.19
N ASP A 168 28.67 -0.85 -16.25
CA ASP A 168 29.18 -1.44 -17.46
C ASP A 168 28.11 -1.34 -18.55
N ARG A 169 28.50 -0.72 -19.67
CA ARG A 169 27.65 -0.45 -20.84
C ARG A 169 26.43 0.43 -20.58
N TYR A 170 26.33 1.13 -19.46
CA TYR A 170 25.26 2.11 -19.23
C TYR A 170 25.29 3.19 -20.33
N PRO A 171 24.14 3.57 -20.93
CA PRO A 171 22.76 3.13 -20.64
C PRO A 171 22.27 1.90 -21.43
N ASN A 172 23.10 1.33 -22.30
CA ASN A 172 22.76 0.20 -23.18
C ASN A 172 22.80 -1.16 -22.44
N GLN A 173 21.95 -1.29 -21.41
CA GLN A 173 21.84 -2.50 -20.58
C GLN A 173 20.61 -3.31 -20.96
N THR A 174 20.83 -4.59 -21.24
CA THR A 174 19.75 -5.52 -21.57
C THR A 174 18.97 -5.89 -20.31
N LEU A 175 17.67 -5.67 -20.33
CA LEU A 175 16.77 -6.03 -19.25
C LEU A 175 16.56 -7.54 -19.23
N LYS A 176 17.01 -8.18 -18.15
CA LYS A 176 16.76 -9.61 -17.95
C LYS A 176 15.30 -9.82 -17.50
N PRO A 177 14.59 -10.82 -18.04
CA PRO A 177 13.21 -11.09 -17.64
C PRO A 177 13.02 -11.33 -16.14
N SER A 178 14.00 -11.96 -15.46
CA SER A 178 13.96 -12.19 -14.01
C SER A 178 13.95 -10.89 -13.21
N LEU A 179 14.81 -9.92 -13.58
CA LEU A 179 14.88 -8.60 -12.97
C LEU A 179 13.61 -7.79 -13.27
N TYR A 180 13.14 -7.85 -14.51
CA TYR A 180 11.90 -7.19 -14.93
C TYR A 180 10.72 -7.60 -14.04
N TRP A 181 10.44 -8.90 -13.93
CA TRP A 181 9.32 -9.38 -13.13
C TRP A 181 9.53 -9.14 -11.64
N TRP A 182 10.76 -9.21 -11.14
CA TRP A 182 11.07 -8.91 -9.74
C TRP A 182 10.77 -7.44 -9.40
N TYR A 183 11.25 -6.49 -10.21
CA TYR A 183 10.97 -5.07 -10.00
C TYR A 183 9.49 -4.73 -10.17
N LEU A 184 8.81 -5.31 -11.17
CA LEU A 184 7.37 -5.12 -11.33
C LEU A 184 6.58 -5.65 -10.12
N LEU A 185 6.98 -6.80 -9.57
CA LEU A 185 6.35 -7.37 -8.37
C LEU A 185 6.53 -6.48 -7.16
N GLU A 186 7.72 -5.92 -6.95
CA GLU A 186 7.97 -4.95 -5.88
C GLU A 186 7.13 -3.69 -6.08
N LEU A 187 7.13 -3.12 -7.29
CA LEU A 187 6.32 -1.94 -7.61
C LEU A 187 4.82 -2.20 -7.44
N GLY A 188 4.33 -3.34 -7.91
CA GLY A 188 2.94 -3.77 -7.76
C GLY A 188 2.52 -3.89 -6.30
N PHE A 189 3.42 -4.31 -5.42
CA PHE A 189 3.13 -4.36 -3.99
C PHE A 189 3.03 -2.98 -3.36
N TYR A 190 3.87 -2.03 -3.76
CA TYR A 190 3.75 -0.64 -3.28
C TYR A 190 2.46 0.05 -3.76
N LEU A 191 1.88 -0.42 -4.87
CA LEU A 191 0.60 0.06 -5.39
C LEU A 191 -0.62 -0.65 -4.76
N SER A 192 -0.43 -1.76 -4.05
CA SER A 192 -1.49 -2.60 -3.42
C SER A 192 -1.73 -2.29 -1.94
#